data_AF-A0A1W2APZ2-F1
#
_entry.id   AF-A0A1W2APZ2-F1
#
_cell.length_a   1.000
_cell.length_b   1.000
_cell.length_c   1.000
_cell.angle_alpha   90.00
_cell.angle_beta   90.00
_cell.angle_gamma   90.00
#
_symmetry.space_group_name_H-M   'P 1'
#
loop_
_entity.id
_entity.type
_entity.pdbx_description
1 polymer ?
#
loop_
_entity_poly.entity_id
_entity_poly.type
_entity_poly.pdbx_seq_one_letter_code
_entity_poly.pdbx_strand_id
1 'polypeptide(L)'
;MIRKGIALLLTLAAVMTLWGSALAEETKQEIKACEVLTNAFTLLEEGNPFIERYNRITGENVQARMKQGVPYFWGGRAESHLFAKEPDYIVQDAWQSSPAYYRAGVKYIYGFDCVGFVAWVWKQVYGTSMPKTGSLFNDREHQIRNKQTGEGPLWDGCAETLIPGDILVIDHDGRHIAIYAGTLRMYGYTAEEVPELADMLDMPLVIHCTTNAQVSDRFADLIANGLPKYKCATVTDGGVCVSLMVPDRNEVPGLVHQQNQDTRYYALPDGTWLTVLACDDVTDYCWLRYEKTT
;
A
#
# COMPACT_ATOMS: atom_id res chain seq x y z
N MET A 1 16.03 64.19 2.34
CA MET A 1 16.08 63.14 3.38
C MET A 1 14.97 62.08 3.26
N ILE A 2 13.76 62.42 2.80
CA ILE A 2 12.60 61.50 2.77
C ILE A 2 12.72 60.34 1.75
N ARG A 3 13.38 60.55 0.60
CA ARG A 3 13.52 59.51 -0.45
C ARG A 3 14.42 58.31 -0.07
N LYS A 4 15.35 58.46 0.88
CA LYS A 4 16.23 57.37 1.31
C LYS A 4 15.55 56.41 2.29
N GLY A 5 14.57 56.88 3.06
CA GLY A 5 13.80 56.04 4.00
C GLY A 5 12.80 55.12 3.31
N ILE A 6 12.17 55.57 2.23
CA ILE A 6 11.19 54.79 1.46
C ILE A 6 11.87 53.63 0.71
N ALA A 7 13.06 53.88 0.14
CA ALA A 7 13.84 52.82 -0.50
C ALA A 7 14.28 51.74 0.50
N LEU A 8 14.70 52.12 1.70
CA LEU A 8 15.10 51.17 2.75
C LEU A 8 13.91 50.33 3.24
N LEU A 9 12.73 50.93 3.40
CA LEU A 9 11.48 50.25 3.79
C LEU A 9 11.00 49.25 2.72
N LEU A 10 11.08 49.61 1.43
CA LEU A 10 10.74 48.70 0.34
C LEU A 10 11.73 47.54 0.22
N THR A 11 13.01 47.78 0.49
CA THR A 11 14.03 46.73 0.48
C THR A 11 13.84 45.76 1.67
N LEU A 12 13.51 46.27 2.86
CA LEU A 12 13.19 45.43 4.01
C LEU A 12 11.91 44.61 3.78
N ALA A 13 10.87 45.20 3.20
CA ALA A 13 9.63 44.49 2.89
C ALA A 13 9.85 43.38 1.85
N ALA A 14 10.65 43.64 0.81
CA ALA A 14 10.99 42.64 -0.21
C ALA A 14 11.83 41.48 0.36
N VAL A 15 12.77 41.77 1.26
CA VAL A 15 13.58 40.74 1.94
C VAL A 15 12.74 39.94 2.93
N MET A 16 11.79 40.56 3.64
CA MET A 16 10.85 39.84 4.51
C MET A 16 9.86 38.96 3.74
N THR A 17 9.39 39.38 2.55
CA THR A 17 8.56 38.52 1.71
C THR A 17 9.35 37.36 1.13
N LEU A 18 10.60 37.57 0.73
CA LEU A 18 11.47 36.51 0.18
C LEU A 18 11.96 35.52 1.25
N TRP A 19 12.15 35.97 2.50
CA TRP A 19 12.45 35.08 3.63
C TRP A 19 11.20 34.38 4.18
N GLY A 20 10.04 35.04 4.18
CA GLY A 20 8.77 34.44 4.60
C GLY A 20 8.31 33.31 3.67
N SER A 21 8.57 33.40 2.37
CA SER A 21 8.27 32.32 1.41
C SER A 21 9.30 31.18 1.40
N ALA A 22 10.52 31.41 1.89
CA ALA A 22 11.56 30.38 1.99
C ALA A 22 11.49 29.58 3.33
N LEU A 23 10.72 30.06 4.31
CA LEU A 23 10.56 29.44 5.64
C LEU A 23 9.28 28.58 5.76
N ALA A 24 8.53 28.38 4.67
CA ALA A 24 7.35 27.53 4.62
C ALA A 24 7.38 26.50 3.48
N GLU A 25 8.58 26.20 2.96
CA GLU A 25 8.79 24.96 2.22
C GLU A 25 9.17 23.92 3.28
N GLU A 26 8.17 23.48 4.06
CA GLU A 26 8.28 22.26 4.84
C GLU A 26 8.89 21.21 3.90
N THR A 27 10.04 20.66 4.28
CA THR A 27 10.70 19.56 3.58
C THR A 27 9.73 18.38 3.50
N LYS A 28 8.86 18.40 2.49
CA LYS A 28 7.93 17.32 2.19
C LYS A 28 8.79 16.11 1.85
N GLN A 29 8.62 15.05 2.60
CA GLN A 29 9.39 13.82 2.44
C GLN A 29 9.31 13.36 0.98
N GLU A 30 10.45 13.17 0.32
CA GLU A 30 10.49 12.63 -1.04
C GLU A 30 10.53 11.10 -1.00
N ILE A 31 9.90 10.43 -1.97
CA ILE A 31 10.09 8.99 -2.11
C ILE A 31 11.51 8.70 -2.58
N LYS A 32 12.18 7.82 -1.85
CA LYS A 32 13.52 7.33 -2.18
C LYS A 32 13.43 5.85 -2.52
N ALA A 33 14.35 5.38 -3.36
CA ALA A 33 14.49 3.97 -3.64
C ALA A 33 14.71 3.19 -2.33
N CYS A 34 13.89 2.17 -2.09
CA CYS A 34 14.08 1.23 -0.98
C CYS A 34 13.82 -0.20 -1.43
N GLU A 35 14.65 -1.13 -0.97
CA GLU A 35 14.62 -2.54 -1.41
C GLU A 35 13.28 -3.22 -1.08
N VAL A 36 12.66 -2.84 0.05
CA VAL A 36 11.34 -3.34 0.48
C VAL A 36 10.27 -2.98 -0.54
N LEU A 37 10.15 -1.70 -0.92
CA LEU A 37 9.16 -1.27 -1.89
C LEU A 37 9.49 -1.74 -3.30
N THR A 38 10.75 -1.71 -3.71
CA THR A 38 11.18 -2.24 -5.00
C THR A 38 10.71 -3.68 -5.18
N ASN A 39 10.87 -4.54 -4.16
CA ASN A 39 10.36 -5.92 -4.20
C ASN A 39 8.83 -5.98 -4.12
N ALA A 40 8.20 -5.21 -3.23
CA ALA A 40 6.74 -5.20 -3.07
C ALA A 40 6.02 -4.80 -4.37
N PHE A 41 6.52 -3.80 -5.09
CA PHE A 41 5.96 -3.32 -6.36
C PHE A 41 6.09 -4.31 -7.50
N THR A 42 7.05 -5.25 -7.46
CA THR A 42 7.10 -6.33 -8.47
C THR A 42 5.86 -7.23 -8.46
N LEU A 43 5.06 -7.19 -7.38
CA LEU A 43 3.87 -8.02 -7.19
C LEU A 43 2.55 -7.33 -7.57
N LEU A 44 2.60 -6.03 -7.90
CA LEU A 44 1.50 -5.31 -8.53
C LEU A 44 1.37 -5.71 -10.02
N GLU A 45 0.26 -5.33 -10.63
CA GLU A 45 0.00 -5.55 -12.06
C GLU A 45 0.86 -4.69 -12.99
N GLU A 46 0.97 -5.16 -14.24
CA GLU A 46 1.63 -4.40 -15.30
C GLU A 46 0.86 -3.10 -15.59
N GLY A 47 1.59 -1.99 -15.77
CA GLY A 47 1.01 -0.66 -15.97
C GLY A 47 0.42 -0.03 -14.71
N ASN A 48 0.70 -0.56 -13.52
CA ASN A 48 0.24 0.06 -12.29
C ASN A 48 0.88 1.46 -12.09
N PRO A 49 0.09 2.51 -11.82
CA PRO A 49 0.59 3.89 -11.80
C PRO A 49 1.59 4.17 -10.67
N PHE A 50 1.54 3.43 -9.56
CA PHE A 50 2.52 3.57 -8.49
C PHE A 50 3.89 3.05 -8.90
N ILE A 51 3.97 1.98 -9.71
CA ILE A 51 5.24 1.50 -10.29
C ILE A 51 5.83 2.58 -11.20
N GLU A 52 5.02 3.09 -12.13
CA GLU A 52 5.46 4.09 -13.11
C GLU A 52 5.98 5.36 -12.44
N ARG A 53 5.22 5.88 -11.47
CA ARG A 53 5.59 7.08 -10.70
C ARG A 53 6.81 6.82 -9.82
N TYR A 54 6.90 5.66 -9.16
CA TYR A 54 8.08 5.27 -8.38
C TYR A 54 9.34 5.25 -9.24
N ASN A 55 9.32 4.52 -10.35
CA ASN A 55 10.45 4.42 -11.28
C ASN A 55 10.88 5.79 -11.81
N ARG A 56 9.93 6.64 -12.18
CA ARG A 56 10.19 8.00 -12.68
C ARG A 56 10.88 8.88 -11.64
N ILE A 57 10.48 8.79 -10.37
CA ILE A 57 10.99 9.64 -9.30
C ILE A 57 12.34 9.13 -8.78
N THR A 58 12.48 7.82 -8.61
CA THR A 58 13.66 7.21 -7.97
C THR A 58 14.75 6.81 -8.97
N GLY A 59 14.43 6.69 -10.26
CA GLY A 59 15.32 6.15 -11.29
C GLY A 59 15.41 4.61 -11.27
N GLU A 60 14.61 3.94 -10.44
CA GLU A 60 14.47 2.48 -10.45
C GLU A 60 13.84 1.97 -11.76
N ASN A 61 13.98 0.67 -12.00
CA ASN A 61 13.36 -0.01 -13.15
C ASN A 61 12.55 -1.22 -12.67
N VAL A 62 11.62 -0.98 -11.75
CA VAL A 62 10.72 -2.01 -11.24
C VAL A 62 9.75 -2.42 -12.35
N GLN A 63 9.63 -3.73 -12.56
CA GLN A 63 8.70 -4.32 -13.51
C GLN A 63 7.79 -5.31 -12.80
N ALA A 64 6.51 -5.33 -13.18
CA ALA A 64 5.56 -6.32 -12.70
C ALA A 64 6.00 -7.72 -13.14
N ARG A 65 5.97 -8.68 -12.21
CA ARG A 65 6.32 -10.09 -12.49
C ARG A 65 5.23 -10.84 -13.21
N MET A 66 3.99 -10.44 -12.96
CA MET A 66 2.80 -11.08 -13.54
C MET A 66 1.85 -10.02 -14.03
N LYS A 67 1.30 -10.23 -15.22
CA LYS A 67 0.49 -9.23 -15.93
C LYS A 67 -0.68 -8.68 -15.11
N GLN A 68 -1.43 -9.55 -14.43
CA GLN A 68 -2.59 -9.15 -13.60
C GLN A 68 -2.24 -8.86 -12.14
N GLY A 69 -0.95 -8.87 -11.79
CA GLY A 69 -0.45 -8.82 -10.41
C GLY A 69 -0.60 -10.16 -9.69
N VAL A 70 -0.35 -10.18 -8.38
CA VAL A 70 -0.56 -11.33 -7.50
C VAL A 70 -1.98 -11.33 -6.94
N PRO A 71 -2.79 -12.40 -7.11
CA PRO A 71 -4.12 -12.48 -6.51
C PRO A 71 -4.04 -12.75 -5.01
N TYR A 72 -5.15 -12.49 -4.33
CA TYR A 72 -5.35 -12.88 -2.95
C TYR A 72 -5.60 -14.39 -2.89
N PHE A 73 -5.07 -15.05 -1.85
CA PHE A 73 -5.35 -16.45 -1.56
C PHE A 73 -5.26 -16.68 -0.06
N TRP A 74 -6.37 -17.11 0.58
CA TRP A 74 -6.38 -17.35 2.03
C TRP A 74 -5.36 -18.42 2.45
N GLY A 75 -4.43 -18.04 3.34
CA GLY A 75 -3.30 -18.89 3.75
C GLY A 75 -2.14 -18.96 2.76
N GLY A 76 -2.22 -18.26 1.61
CA GLY A 76 -1.23 -18.30 0.54
C GLY A 76 0.13 -17.79 1.01
N ARG A 77 1.14 -18.68 1.08
CA ARG A 77 2.50 -18.37 1.58
C ARG A 77 3.62 -19.08 0.80
N ALA A 78 3.28 -20.00 -0.11
CA ALA A 78 4.26 -20.82 -0.79
C ALA A 78 4.76 -20.11 -2.05
N GLU A 79 5.86 -19.36 -1.90
CA GLU A 79 6.58 -18.73 -3.02
C GLU A 79 6.85 -19.69 -4.17
N SER A 80 7.31 -20.91 -3.85
CA SER A 80 7.63 -21.94 -4.85
C SER A 80 6.41 -22.40 -5.65
N HIS A 81 5.20 -22.23 -5.12
CA HIS A 81 3.97 -22.49 -5.87
C HIS A 81 3.61 -21.27 -6.72
N LEU A 82 3.60 -20.07 -6.12
CA LEU A 82 3.20 -18.85 -6.83
C LEU A 82 4.01 -18.62 -8.11
N PHE A 83 5.33 -18.71 -8.03
CA PHE A 83 6.22 -18.37 -9.15
C PHE A 83 6.66 -19.57 -10.01
N ALA A 84 6.19 -20.79 -9.72
CA ALA A 84 6.60 -21.99 -10.47
C ALA A 84 6.19 -21.96 -11.96
N LYS A 85 5.27 -21.07 -12.34
CA LYS A 85 4.79 -20.93 -13.72
C LYS A 85 4.89 -19.50 -14.24
N GLU A 86 5.62 -18.61 -13.59
CA GLU A 86 5.76 -17.21 -14.03
C GLU A 86 6.13 -17.13 -15.54
N PRO A 87 5.48 -16.26 -16.34
CA PRO A 87 4.50 -15.23 -15.95
C PRO A 87 3.04 -15.74 -15.84
N ASP A 88 2.81 -17.04 -16.01
CA ASP A 88 1.52 -17.69 -15.87
C ASP A 88 1.17 -18.00 -14.41
N TYR A 89 -0.12 -18.26 -14.16
CA TYR A 89 -0.64 -18.56 -12.82
C TYR A 89 -0.85 -20.06 -12.59
N ILE A 90 -0.91 -20.43 -11.30
CA ILE A 90 -1.28 -21.76 -10.83
C ILE A 90 -2.74 -21.74 -10.36
N VAL A 91 -3.49 -22.80 -10.68
CA VAL A 91 -4.79 -23.08 -10.10
C VAL A 91 -4.63 -24.14 -9.03
N GLN A 92 -5.14 -23.88 -7.83
CA GLN A 92 -4.94 -24.70 -6.64
C GLN A 92 -6.28 -24.90 -5.91
N ASP A 93 -6.50 -26.11 -5.39
CA ASP A 93 -7.60 -26.35 -4.45
C ASP A 93 -7.32 -25.64 -3.12
N ALA A 94 -8.27 -24.84 -2.63
CA ALA A 94 -8.17 -24.26 -1.30
C ALA A 94 -8.13 -25.36 -0.24
N TRP A 95 -7.12 -25.34 0.63
CA TRP A 95 -6.97 -26.33 1.71
C TRP A 95 -7.73 -25.96 2.98
N GLN A 96 -8.13 -24.68 3.09
CA GLN A 96 -8.90 -24.16 4.20
C GLN A 96 -10.07 -23.35 3.66
N SER A 97 -11.20 -23.48 4.32
CA SER A 97 -12.26 -22.50 4.18
C SER A 97 -11.90 -21.26 5.00
N SER A 98 -12.14 -20.07 4.45
CA SER A 98 -12.26 -18.88 5.28
C SER A 98 -13.74 -18.66 5.62
N PRO A 99 -14.07 -17.98 6.72
CA PRO A 99 -15.47 -17.72 7.09
C PRO A 99 -16.28 -17.00 6.00
N ALA A 100 -15.62 -16.30 5.08
CA ALA A 100 -16.28 -15.40 4.15
C ALA A 100 -16.00 -15.65 2.65
N TYR A 101 -14.87 -16.26 2.27
CA TYR A 101 -14.32 -16.15 0.90
C TYR A 101 -13.87 -17.47 0.25
N TYR A 102 -13.07 -18.27 0.98
CA TYR A 102 -12.52 -19.52 0.45
C TYR A 102 -13.33 -20.71 0.92
N ARG A 103 -13.54 -21.67 0.03
CA ARG A 103 -14.18 -22.95 0.34
C ARG A 103 -13.18 -24.08 0.09
N ALA A 104 -12.92 -24.87 1.12
CA ALA A 104 -12.03 -26.02 1.00
C ALA A 104 -12.45 -26.95 -0.16
N GLY A 105 -11.49 -27.38 -0.97
CA GLY A 105 -11.71 -28.22 -2.15
C GLY A 105 -12.18 -27.49 -3.42
N VAL A 106 -12.43 -26.17 -3.35
CA VAL A 106 -12.70 -25.35 -4.54
C VAL A 106 -11.40 -24.84 -5.13
N LYS A 107 -11.32 -24.83 -6.46
CA LYS A 107 -10.16 -24.33 -7.22
C LYS A 107 -10.18 -22.81 -7.30
N TYR A 108 -9.05 -22.19 -6.98
CA TYR A 108 -8.81 -20.76 -7.15
C TYR A 108 -7.46 -20.53 -7.83
N ILE A 109 -7.25 -19.34 -8.39
CA ILE A 109 -5.92 -18.92 -8.82
C ILE A 109 -5.07 -18.67 -7.57
N TYR A 110 -3.90 -19.32 -7.48
CA TYR A 110 -3.03 -19.26 -6.32
C TYR A 110 -2.35 -17.90 -6.19
N GLY A 111 -2.19 -17.45 -4.96
CA GLY A 111 -1.75 -16.11 -4.60
C GLY A 111 -1.17 -16.05 -3.20
N PHE A 112 -1.10 -14.85 -2.64
CA PHE A 112 -0.67 -14.64 -1.25
C PHE A 112 -1.85 -14.23 -0.34
N ASP A 113 -1.75 -14.54 0.96
CA ASP A 113 -2.45 -13.77 1.99
C ASP A 113 -1.58 -12.56 2.41
N CYS A 114 -2.10 -11.67 3.27
CA CYS A 114 -1.36 -10.50 3.72
C CYS A 114 -0.02 -10.87 4.37
N VAL A 115 0.01 -11.96 5.15
CA VAL A 115 1.22 -12.46 5.81
C VAL A 115 2.22 -13.03 4.82
N GLY A 116 1.78 -13.81 3.84
CA GLY A 116 2.60 -14.43 2.80
C GLY A 116 3.23 -13.40 1.89
N PHE A 117 2.49 -12.34 1.55
CA PHE A 117 3.01 -11.19 0.82
C PHE A 117 4.16 -10.51 1.56
N VAL A 118 3.94 -10.07 2.81
CA VAL A 118 4.99 -9.38 3.58
C VAL A 118 6.14 -10.32 3.91
N ALA A 119 5.88 -11.60 4.21
CA ALA A 119 6.92 -12.60 4.44
C ALA A 119 7.79 -12.85 3.20
N TRP A 120 7.20 -12.82 2.01
CA TRP A 120 7.95 -12.93 0.76
C TRP A 120 8.86 -11.72 0.57
N VAL A 121 8.34 -10.50 0.71
CA VAL A 121 9.13 -9.27 0.61
C VAL A 121 10.27 -9.28 1.65
N TRP A 122 9.95 -9.63 2.90
CA TRP A 122 10.93 -9.77 3.98
C TRP A 122 12.07 -10.70 3.60
N LYS A 123 11.75 -11.88 3.04
CA LYS A 123 12.76 -12.86 2.64
C LYS A 123 13.67 -12.31 1.53
N GLN A 124 13.13 -11.55 0.57
CA GLN A 124 13.95 -10.94 -0.48
C GLN A 124 14.94 -9.91 0.08
N VAL A 125 14.50 -9.10 1.04
CA VAL A 125 15.30 -7.99 1.59
C VAL A 125 16.30 -8.46 2.66
N TYR A 126 15.83 -9.27 3.61
CA TYR A 126 16.58 -9.64 4.81
C TYR A 126 17.17 -11.06 4.75
N GLY A 127 16.88 -11.84 3.69
CA GLY A 127 17.41 -13.19 3.50
C GLY A 127 16.93 -14.23 4.54
N THR A 128 15.98 -13.86 5.40
CA THR A 128 15.52 -14.68 6.53
C THR A 128 14.01 -14.89 6.49
N SER A 129 13.51 -15.82 7.29
CA SER A 129 12.06 -15.96 7.47
C SER A 129 11.54 -14.83 8.36
N MET A 130 10.45 -14.19 7.94
CA MET A 130 9.76 -13.19 8.75
C MET A 130 9.30 -13.82 10.08
N PRO A 131 9.50 -13.15 11.22
CA PRO A 131 8.91 -13.57 12.49
C PRO A 131 7.39 -13.72 12.36
N LYS A 132 6.79 -14.55 13.22
CA LYS A 132 5.33 -14.67 13.27
C LYS A 132 4.72 -13.30 13.58
N THR A 133 3.57 -12.99 12.99
CA THR A 133 2.88 -11.70 13.18
C THR A 133 2.68 -11.33 14.65
N GLY A 134 2.38 -12.31 15.52
CA GLY A 134 2.28 -12.08 16.96
C GLY A 134 3.61 -11.74 17.66
N SER A 135 4.75 -12.21 17.13
CA SER A 135 6.08 -11.84 17.61
C SER A 135 6.43 -10.42 17.14
N LEU A 136 6.19 -10.09 15.86
CA LEU A 136 6.34 -8.72 15.33
C LEU A 136 5.54 -7.71 16.16
N PHE A 137 4.28 -8.05 16.48
CA PHE A 137 3.41 -7.19 17.27
C PHE A 137 3.96 -6.83 18.66
N ASN A 138 4.82 -7.69 19.21
CA ASN A 138 5.42 -7.51 20.54
C ASN A 138 6.90 -7.10 20.48
N ASP A 139 7.44 -6.83 19.29
CA ASP A 139 8.85 -6.47 19.10
C ASP A 139 9.10 -5.01 19.47
N ARG A 140 9.31 -4.75 20.76
CA ARG A 140 9.50 -3.39 21.30
C ARG A 140 10.78 -2.73 20.81
N GLU A 141 11.77 -3.48 20.38
CA GLU A 141 13.05 -2.94 19.89
C GLU A 141 12.87 -2.22 18.56
N HIS A 142 12.04 -2.78 17.68
CA HIS A 142 11.82 -2.27 16.33
C HIS A 142 10.56 -1.38 16.22
N GLN A 143 9.80 -1.22 17.30
CA GLN A 143 8.60 -0.39 17.32
C GLN A 143 8.94 1.09 17.24
N ILE A 144 8.48 1.71 16.15
CA ILE A 144 8.53 3.17 15.94
C ILE A 144 7.32 3.83 16.63
N ARG A 145 6.16 3.18 16.50
CA ARG A 145 4.88 3.68 17.03
C ARG A 145 3.98 2.52 17.41
N ASN A 146 3.22 2.68 18.50
CA ASN A 146 2.18 1.75 18.90
C ASN A 146 1.05 2.50 19.63
N LYS A 147 -0.07 1.84 19.89
CA LYS A 147 -1.23 2.43 20.58
C LYS A 147 -0.94 2.88 22.03
N GLN A 148 -0.03 2.20 22.73
CA GLN A 148 0.18 2.34 24.18
C GLN A 148 1.12 3.49 24.55
N THR A 149 2.05 3.90 23.68
CA THR A 149 3.02 4.98 23.95
C THR A 149 2.43 6.38 23.75
N GLY A 150 1.14 6.51 23.44
CA GLY A 150 0.39 7.75 23.69
C GLY A 150 0.52 8.85 22.64
N GLU A 151 1.03 8.57 21.45
CA GLU A 151 0.64 9.33 20.26
C GLU A 151 -0.39 8.46 19.56
N GLY A 152 -1.68 8.81 19.65
CA GLY A 152 -2.76 7.98 19.09
C GLY A 152 -2.54 7.65 17.62
N PRO A 153 -3.40 6.85 16.96
CA PRO A 153 -3.35 6.72 15.52
C PRO A 153 -3.80 8.05 14.92
N LEU A 154 -2.92 9.04 14.92
CA LEU A 154 -2.97 10.15 14.00
C LEU A 154 -2.56 9.48 12.68
N TRP A 155 -3.51 8.86 12.00
CA TRP A 155 -3.33 8.39 10.62
C TRP A 155 -2.90 9.60 9.79
N ASP A 156 -3.51 10.75 10.08
CA ASP A 156 -3.09 12.10 9.73
C ASP A 156 -1.73 12.40 10.38
N GLY A 157 -0.69 12.66 9.59
CA GLY A 157 0.63 13.03 10.11
C GLY A 157 1.52 11.87 10.58
N CYS A 158 1.07 10.61 10.63
CA CYS A 158 2.02 9.52 10.91
C CYS A 158 3.08 9.39 9.82
N ALA A 159 2.75 9.78 8.59
CA ALA A 159 3.67 9.87 7.47
C ALA A 159 4.96 10.65 7.81
N GLU A 160 4.91 11.65 8.71
CA GLU A 160 6.06 12.47 9.11
C GLU A 160 7.18 11.66 9.80
N THR A 161 6.82 10.54 10.44
CA THR A 161 7.76 9.70 11.20
C THR A 161 8.10 8.39 10.49
N LEU A 162 7.28 8.01 9.51
CA LEU A 162 7.42 6.77 8.77
C LEU A 162 8.39 6.93 7.59
N ILE A 163 9.04 5.85 7.21
CA ILE A 163 9.84 5.77 5.98
C ILE A 163 9.29 4.64 5.11
N PRO A 164 9.20 4.83 3.78
CA PRO A 164 8.72 3.79 2.90
C PRO A 164 9.46 2.46 3.11
N GLY A 165 8.70 1.38 3.35
CA GLY A 165 9.24 0.08 3.77
C GLY A 165 8.99 -0.28 5.24
N ASP A 166 8.60 0.67 6.09
CA ASP A 166 8.15 0.37 7.46
C ASP A 166 6.94 -0.59 7.44
N ILE A 167 6.86 -1.48 8.42
CA ILE A 167 5.83 -2.53 8.47
C ILE A 167 4.73 -2.13 9.45
N LEU A 168 3.49 -2.21 8.98
CA LEU A 168 2.29 -2.07 9.78
C LEU A 168 1.79 -3.45 10.21
N VAL A 169 1.51 -3.62 11.50
CA VAL A 169 0.65 -4.69 11.99
C VAL A 169 -0.54 -4.07 12.72
N ILE A 170 -1.76 -4.45 12.34
CA ILE A 170 -3.01 -4.01 12.98
C ILE A 170 -3.82 -5.21 13.46
N ASP A 171 -4.66 -4.96 14.47
CA ASP A 171 -5.65 -5.91 14.95
C ASP A 171 -7.07 -5.33 14.75
N HIS A 172 -7.86 -5.92 13.86
CA HIS A 172 -9.22 -5.49 13.48
C HIS A 172 -10.10 -6.72 13.16
N ASP A 173 -10.63 -7.38 14.18
CA ASP A 173 -11.31 -8.70 14.03
C ASP A 173 -10.41 -9.77 13.38
N GLY A 174 -9.10 -9.68 13.67
CA GLY A 174 -8.03 -10.46 13.05
C GLY A 174 -6.79 -9.60 12.82
N ARG A 175 -5.62 -10.25 12.81
CA ARG A 175 -4.37 -9.55 12.51
C ARG A 175 -4.18 -9.39 11.02
N HIS A 176 -3.93 -8.15 10.60
CA HIS A 176 -3.54 -7.81 9.24
C HIS A 176 -2.16 -7.14 9.24
N ILE A 177 -1.41 -7.33 8.15
CA ILE A 177 -0.05 -6.81 7.99
C ILE A 177 0.11 -6.14 6.63
N ALA A 178 0.80 -5.01 6.61
CA ALA A 178 1.01 -4.18 5.43
C ALA A 178 2.39 -3.50 5.48
N ILE A 179 2.80 -2.86 4.38
CA ILE A 179 4.05 -2.10 4.28
C ILE A 179 3.69 -0.66 3.93
N TYR A 180 4.27 0.32 4.64
CA TYR A 180 4.12 1.74 4.32
C TYR A 180 4.73 2.04 2.95
N ALA A 181 3.90 2.59 2.06
CA ALA A 181 4.26 2.92 0.68
C ALA A 181 4.52 4.43 0.47
N GLY A 182 4.50 5.24 1.53
CA GLY A 182 4.61 6.70 1.40
C GLY A 182 3.24 7.38 1.38
N THR A 183 3.13 8.50 0.68
CA THR A 183 1.87 9.26 0.52
C THR A 183 1.63 9.57 -0.96
N LEU A 184 0.41 9.97 -1.33
CA LEU A 184 0.11 10.37 -2.71
C LEU A 184 1.05 11.49 -3.20
N ARG A 185 1.34 12.45 -2.32
CA ARG A 185 2.26 13.55 -2.63
C ARG A 185 3.66 13.05 -2.98
N MET A 186 4.14 12.01 -2.32
CA MET A 186 5.45 11.40 -2.59
C MET A 186 5.52 10.79 -4.00
N TYR A 187 4.38 10.43 -4.61
CA TYR A 187 4.27 9.97 -6.00
C TYR A 187 3.97 11.11 -7.00
N GLY A 188 4.00 12.36 -6.54
CA GLY A 188 3.77 13.54 -7.37
C GLY A 188 2.30 13.79 -7.73
N TYR A 189 1.35 13.19 -7.01
CA TYR A 189 -0.05 13.60 -7.13
C TYR A 189 -0.25 14.99 -6.52
N THR A 190 -1.09 15.80 -7.15
CA THR A 190 -1.43 17.16 -6.71
C THR A 190 -2.93 17.29 -6.46
N ALA A 191 -3.33 18.34 -5.74
CA ALA A 191 -4.75 18.63 -5.54
C ALA A 191 -5.47 18.99 -6.85
N GLU A 192 -4.72 19.39 -7.88
CA GLU A 192 -5.28 19.62 -9.22
C GLU A 192 -5.53 18.31 -9.97
N GLU A 193 -4.63 17.32 -9.85
CA GLU A 193 -4.81 15.99 -10.46
C GLU A 193 -5.90 15.18 -9.77
N VAL A 194 -5.98 15.25 -8.43
CA VAL A 194 -6.91 14.45 -7.60
C VAL A 194 -7.64 15.34 -6.57
N PRO A 195 -8.59 16.19 -7.01
CA PRO A 195 -9.23 17.18 -6.14
C PRO A 195 -10.01 16.57 -4.97
N GLU A 196 -10.61 15.39 -5.14
CA GLU A 196 -11.31 14.67 -4.07
C GLU A 196 -10.38 14.20 -2.94
N LEU A 197 -9.09 14.09 -3.23
CA LEU A 197 -8.04 13.65 -2.30
C LEU A 197 -7.16 14.80 -1.83
N ALA A 198 -7.51 16.06 -2.11
CA ALA A 198 -6.67 17.23 -1.84
C ALA A 198 -6.20 17.30 -0.38
N ASP A 199 -7.11 17.05 0.56
CA ASP A 199 -6.83 17.06 2.01
C ASP A 199 -6.20 15.75 2.53
N MET A 200 -6.09 14.74 1.65
CA MET A 200 -5.56 13.41 1.98
C MET A 200 -4.25 13.10 1.22
N LEU A 201 -3.64 14.07 0.55
CA LEU A 201 -2.42 13.85 -0.22
C LEU A 201 -1.23 13.37 0.62
N ASP A 202 -1.23 13.72 1.90
CA ASP A 202 -0.19 13.37 2.88
C ASP A 202 -0.62 12.22 3.80
N MET A 203 -1.78 11.61 3.52
CA MET A 203 -2.23 10.42 4.24
C MET A 203 -1.40 9.21 3.84
N PRO A 204 -1.21 8.24 4.76
CA PRO A 204 -0.40 7.07 4.51
C PRO A 204 -1.01 6.18 3.44
N LEU A 205 -0.16 5.79 2.48
CA LEU A 205 -0.41 4.68 1.60
C LEU A 205 0.23 3.43 2.20
N VAL A 206 -0.44 2.30 2.06
CA VAL A 206 0.13 0.99 2.36
C VAL A 206 0.01 0.06 1.16
N ILE A 207 1.02 -0.75 0.93
CA ILE A 207 0.94 -1.90 0.03
C ILE A 207 0.70 -3.16 0.84
N HIS A 208 -0.28 -3.95 0.42
CA HIS A 208 -0.70 -5.17 1.11
C HIS A 208 -1.41 -6.11 0.14
N CYS A 209 -1.49 -7.39 0.51
CA CYS A 209 -2.37 -8.35 -0.18
C CYS A 209 -3.69 -8.43 0.59
N THR A 210 -4.76 -7.97 -0.03
CA THR A 210 -6.07 -7.85 0.60
C THR A 210 -7.17 -8.05 -0.43
N THR A 211 -8.40 -7.82 -0.01
CA THR A 211 -9.55 -7.83 -0.86
C THR A 211 -9.64 -6.52 -1.66
N ASN A 212 -9.93 -6.64 -2.96
CA ASN A 212 -9.93 -5.53 -3.89
C ASN A 212 -10.73 -5.92 -5.15
N ALA A 213 -11.89 -5.30 -5.32
CA ALA A 213 -12.80 -5.60 -6.41
C ALA A 213 -12.21 -5.39 -7.81
N GLN A 214 -11.39 -4.33 -8.01
CA GLN A 214 -10.76 -4.10 -9.32
C GLN A 214 -9.77 -5.22 -9.65
N VAL A 215 -9.04 -5.73 -8.66
CA VAL A 215 -8.15 -6.89 -8.83
C VAL A 215 -8.97 -8.15 -9.13
N SER A 216 -10.08 -8.37 -8.42
CA SER A 216 -11.01 -9.47 -8.66
C SER A 216 -11.54 -9.48 -10.10
N ASP A 217 -11.90 -8.33 -10.65
CA ASP A 217 -12.36 -8.20 -12.04
C ASP A 217 -11.28 -8.63 -13.05
N ARG A 218 -10.01 -8.28 -12.81
CA ARG A 218 -8.90 -8.74 -13.66
C ARG A 218 -8.76 -10.26 -13.68
N PHE A 219 -8.94 -10.91 -12.53
CA PHE A 219 -8.88 -12.37 -12.44
C PHE A 219 -10.14 -13.04 -12.97
N ALA A 220 -11.31 -12.41 -12.85
CA ALA A 220 -12.54 -12.86 -13.51
C ALA A 220 -12.39 -12.87 -15.03
N ASP A 221 -11.82 -11.80 -15.60
CA ASP A 221 -11.50 -11.74 -17.03
C ASP A 221 -10.47 -12.81 -17.43
N LEU A 222 -9.41 -13.00 -16.64
CA LEU A 222 -8.41 -14.06 -16.89
C LEU A 222 -9.03 -15.46 -16.90
N ILE A 223 -9.99 -15.73 -16.01
CA ILE A 223 -10.69 -17.02 -15.93
C ILE A 223 -11.61 -17.21 -17.13
N ALA A 224 -12.36 -16.17 -17.53
CA ALA A 224 -13.31 -16.24 -18.63
C ALA A 224 -12.60 -16.34 -20.00
N ASN A 225 -11.60 -15.48 -20.20
CA ASN A 225 -11.01 -15.18 -21.50
C ASN A 225 -9.56 -15.67 -21.65
N GLY A 226 -8.92 -16.13 -20.57
CA GLY A 226 -7.56 -16.64 -20.60
C GLY A 226 -7.43 -18.10 -21.04
N LEU A 227 -6.30 -18.71 -20.66
CA LEU A 227 -5.97 -20.09 -21.05
C LEU A 227 -6.98 -21.11 -20.48
N PRO A 228 -7.24 -22.23 -21.19
CA PRO A 228 -8.20 -23.26 -20.75
C PRO A 228 -7.98 -23.77 -19.32
N LYS A 229 -6.73 -23.79 -18.83
CA LYS A 229 -6.41 -24.22 -17.46
C LYS A 229 -7.07 -23.33 -16.38
N TYR A 230 -7.35 -22.06 -16.65
CA TYR A 230 -7.94 -21.14 -15.68
C TYR A 230 -9.46 -21.29 -15.57
N LYS A 231 -10.12 -21.86 -16.57
CA LYS A 231 -11.59 -21.97 -16.63
C LYS A 231 -12.20 -22.84 -15.54
N CYS A 232 -11.39 -23.63 -14.84
CA CYS A 232 -11.82 -24.44 -13.70
C CYS A 232 -11.68 -23.70 -12.34
N ALA A 233 -11.11 -22.50 -12.33
CA ALA A 233 -10.93 -21.71 -11.12
C ALA A 233 -12.15 -20.81 -10.82
N THR A 234 -12.37 -20.57 -9.53
CA THR A 234 -13.25 -19.53 -9.01
C THR A 234 -12.46 -18.24 -8.83
N VAL A 235 -13.13 -17.10 -9.01
CA VAL A 235 -12.56 -15.77 -8.84
C VAL A 235 -12.12 -15.56 -7.38
N THR A 236 -10.98 -14.89 -7.21
CA THR A 236 -10.44 -14.48 -5.91
C THR A 236 -10.94 -13.09 -5.52
N ASP A 237 -11.04 -12.79 -4.23
CA ASP A 237 -11.64 -11.52 -3.75
C ASP A 237 -10.66 -10.33 -3.69
N GLY A 238 -9.49 -10.44 -4.32
CA GLY A 238 -8.57 -9.32 -4.45
C GLY A 238 -7.15 -9.74 -4.83
N GLY A 239 -6.17 -9.03 -4.29
CA GLY A 239 -4.74 -9.28 -4.47
C GLY A 239 -3.85 -8.20 -3.88
N VAL A 240 -2.60 -8.17 -4.34
CA VAL A 240 -1.66 -7.11 -3.95
C VAL A 240 -2.11 -5.80 -4.56
N CYS A 241 -2.28 -4.79 -3.72
CA CYS A 241 -2.70 -3.45 -4.11
C CYS A 241 -2.11 -2.39 -3.16
N VAL A 242 -2.14 -1.13 -3.60
CA VAL A 242 -1.86 0.04 -2.76
C VAL A 242 -3.19 0.60 -2.28
N SER A 243 -3.30 0.82 -0.97
CA SER A 243 -4.49 1.40 -0.34
C SER A 243 -4.16 2.64 0.46
N LEU A 244 -5.09 3.59 0.48
CA LEU A 244 -5.05 4.76 1.33
C LEU A 244 -5.54 4.41 2.74
N MET A 245 -4.77 4.74 3.77
CA MET A 245 -5.25 4.64 5.14
C MET A 245 -6.19 5.80 5.44
N VAL A 246 -7.39 5.49 5.93
CA VAL A 246 -8.41 6.49 6.27
C VAL A 246 -8.94 6.27 7.69
N PRO A 247 -9.30 7.35 8.42
CA PRO A 247 -9.87 7.21 9.76
C PRO A 247 -11.20 6.47 9.77
N ASP A 248 -12.11 6.77 8.82
CA ASP A 248 -13.46 6.19 8.74
C ASP A 248 -13.77 5.70 7.32
N ARG A 249 -14.27 4.46 7.18
CA ARG A 249 -14.65 3.88 5.89
C ARG A 249 -15.89 4.54 5.26
N ASN A 250 -16.75 5.14 6.08
CA ASN A 250 -18.04 5.66 5.64
C ASN A 250 -17.93 7.01 4.93
N GLU A 251 -16.79 7.70 5.10
CA GLU A 251 -16.50 8.96 4.42
C GLU A 251 -15.98 8.75 2.99
N VAL A 252 -15.69 7.50 2.61
CA VAL A 252 -15.16 7.16 1.29
C VAL A 252 -16.31 7.02 0.28
N PRO A 253 -16.33 7.85 -0.80
CA PRO A 253 -17.48 7.97 -1.68
C PRO A 253 -17.69 6.76 -2.58
N GLY A 254 -16.61 6.17 -3.11
CA GLY A 254 -16.70 4.98 -3.95
C GLY A 254 -17.08 3.76 -3.11
N LEU A 255 -18.10 3.03 -3.57
CA LEU A 255 -18.51 1.75 -3.01
C LEU A 255 -18.90 0.80 -4.14
N VAL A 256 -18.28 -0.37 -4.14
CA VAL A 256 -18.69 -1.48 -5.00
C VAL A 256 -18.95 -2.70 -4.14
N HIS A 257 -20.09 -3.35 -4.38
CA HIS A 257 -20.38 -4.65 -3.81
C HIS A 257 -20.00 -5.72 -4.82
N GLN A 258 -19.03 -6.56 -4.49
CA GLN A 258 -18.62 -7.68 -5.33
C GLN A 258 -18.50 -8.96 -4.51
N GLN A 259 -19.07 -10.04 -5.03
CA GLN A 259 -19.22 -11.31 -4.33
C GLN A 259 -19.89 -11.12 -2.96
N ASN A 260 -19.13 -11.19 -1.87
CA ASN A 260 -19.61 -11.05 -0.50
C ASN A 260 -19.00 -9.82 0.21
N GLN A 261 -18.44 -8.86 -0.52
CA GLN A 261 -17.72 -7.73 0.07
C GLN A 261 -18.07 -6.37 -0.53
N ASP A 262 -18.03 -5.38 0.36
CA ASP A 262 -18.06 -3.96 0.03
C ASP A 262 -16.61 -3.45 -0.04
N THR A 263 -16.17 -3.07 -1.24
CA THR A 263 -14.88 -2.39 -1.43
C THR A 263 -15.13 -0.89 -1.53
N ARG A 264 -14.50 -0.13 -0.64
CA ARG A 264 -14.49 1.34 -0.67
C ARG A 264 -13.24 1.83 -1.41
N TYR A 265 -13.39 2.86 -2.23
CA TYR A 265 -12.28 3.36 -3.06
C TYR A 265 -12.43 4.84 -3.44
N TYR A 266 -11.31 5.44 -3.81
CA TYR A 266 -11.24 6.67 -4.59
C TYR A 266 -10.82 6.35 -6.04
N ALA A 267 -11.46 6.97 -7.02
CA ALA A 267 -11.07 6.79 -8.42
C ALA A 267 -9.91 7.73 -8.75
N LEU A 268 -8.80 7.18 -9.21
CA LEU A 268 -7.70 7.97 -9.76
C LEU A 268 -7.98 8.33 -11.23
N PRO A 269 -7.34 9.38 -11.79
CA PRO A 269 -7.62 9.87 -13.14
C PRO A 269 -7.35 8.85 -14.27
N ASP A 270 -6.48 7.88 -14.01
CA ASP A 270 -6.14 6.77 -14.91
C ASP A 270 -7.14 5.60 -14.84
N GLY A 271 -8.15 5.69 -13.97
CA GLY A 271 -9.14 4.64 -13.75
C GLY A 271 -8.73 3.61 -12.69
N THR A 272 -7.55 3.73 -12.08
CA THR A 272 -7.16 2.90 -10.94
C THR A 272 -8.04 3.19 -9.73
N TRP A 273 -8.50 2.15 -9.05
CA TRP A 273 -9.21 2.27 -7.78
C TRP A 273 -8.21 2.24 -6.64
N LEU A 274 -8.01 3.41 -6.02
CA LEU A 274 -7.26 3.51 -4.78
C LEU A 274 -8.18 3.02 -3.65
N THR A 275 -8.07 1.74 -3.31
CA THR A 275 -8.81 1.13 -2.21
C THR A 275 -8.38 1.73 -0.87
N VAL A 276 -9.17 1.50 0.17
CA VAL A 276 -8.87 2.06 1.50
C VAL A 276 -8.61 0.97 2.53
N LEU A 277 -7.66 1.24 3.42
CA LEU A 277 -7.53 0.55 4.70
C LEU A 277 -8.13 1.47 5.75
N ALA A 278 -9.42 1.26 6.03
CA ALA A 278 -10.10 2.00 7.07
C ALA A 278 -9.65 1.56 8.45
N CYS A 279 -9.60 2.50 9.37
CA CYS A 279 -9.02 2.30 10.69
C CYS A 279 -10.03 2.43 11.83
N ASP A 280 -11.31 2.54 11.49
CA ASP A 280 -12.45 2.69 12.39
C ASP A 280 -12.70 1.46 13.27
N ASP A 281 -12.27 0.28 12.83
CA ASP A 281 -12.36 -1.00 13.55
C ASP A 281 -11.01 -1.48 14.12
N VAL A 282 -9.93 -0.68 14.00
CA VAL A 282 -8.61 -1.04 14.50
C VAL A 282 -8.56 -0.94 16.03
N THR A 283 -8.41 -2.09 16.67
CA THR A 283 -8.36 -2.22 18.14
C THR A 283 -6.96 -2.07 18.71
N ASP A 284 -5.92 -2.41 17.96
CA ASP A 284 -4.52 -2.20 18.33
C ASP A 284 -3.61 -2.15 17.09
N TYR A 285 -2.43 -1.53 17.20
CA TYR A 285 -1.49 -1.42 16.08
C TYR A 285 -0.05 -1.24 16.54
N CYS A 286 0.88 -1.61 15.65
CA CYS A 286 2.28 -1.19 15.72
C CYS A 286 2.87 -0.94 14.33
N TRP A 287 3.71 0.09 14.26
CA TRP A 287 4.62 0.37 13.15
C TRP A 287 6.02 -0.07 13.53
N LEU A 288 6.68 -0.82 12.65
CA LEU A 288 7.98 -1.44 12.87
C LEU A 288 8.97 -0.99 11.80
N ARG A 289 10.21 -0.69 12.21
CA ARG A 289 11.33 -0.42 11.31
C ARG A 289 12.39 -1.48 11.47
N TYR A 290 12.75 -2.13 10.38
CA TYR A 290 13.87 -3.07 10.33
C TYR A 290 14.94 -2.56 9.38
N GLU A 291 16.15 -2.44 9.89
CA GLU A 291 17.33 -2.12 9.09
C GLU A 291 17.98 -3.41 8.58
N LYS A 292 18.50 -3.37 7.36
CA LYS A 292 19.32 -4.46 6.86
C LYS A 292 20.64 -4.42 7.62
N THR A 293 20.88 -5.39 8.50
CA THR A 293 22.22 -5.60 9.06
C THR A 293 23.15 -5.95 7.91
N THR A 294 24.06 -5.02 7.59
CA THR A 294 25.11 -5.15 6.59
C THR A 294 26.14 -6.20 6.98
#